data_AF-A0A967TGW2-F1
#
_entry.id   AF-A0A967TGW2-F1
#
_cell.length_a   1.000
_cell.length_b   1.000
_cell.length_c   1.000
_cell.angle_alpha   90.00
_cell.angle_beta   90.00
_cell.angle_gamma   90.00
#
_symmetry.space_group_name_H-M   'P 1'
#
loop_
_entity.id
_entity.type
_entity.pdbx_description
1 polymer ?
#
loop_
_entity_poly.entity_id
_entity_poly.type
_entity_poly.pdbx_seq_one_letter_code
_entity_poly.pdbx_strand_id
1 'polypeptide(L)'
;MSVPFLDLTSQYDEIRGEIDAAISRVLESQAFILGPQVAALEEEIADYVGVRHAVGCASGTDALLLTLMALEPEEGDEVVVP
;
A
#
# COMPACT_ATOMS: atom_id res chain seq x y z
N MET A 1 -15.07 -18.94 -25.27
CA MET A 1 -13.94 -18.66 -24.36
C MET A 1 -13.94 -17.16 -24.15
N SER A 2 -14.14 -16.69 -22.92
CA SER A 2 -14.14 -15.26 -22.58
C SER A 2 -12.72 -14.86 -22.20
N VAL A 3 -12.20 -13.76 -22.75
CA VAL A 3 -10.92 -13.18 -22.30
C VAL A 3 -11.26 -12.20 -21.16
N PRO A 4 -10.84 -12.48 -19.91
CA PRO A 4 -11.09 -11.58 -18.80
C PRO A 4 -10.29 -10.28 -18.97
N PHE A 5 -10.85 -9.16 -18.53
CA PHE A 5 -10.15 -7.86 -18.51
C PHE A 5 -8.95 -7.86 -17.55
N LEU A 6 -9.07 -8.56 -16.42
CA LEU A 6 -8.05 -8.75 -15.40
C LEU A 6 -8.26 -10.11 -14.74
N ASP A 7 -7.20 -10.91 -14.61
CA ASP A 7 -7.25 -12.23 -13.97
C ASP A 7 -6.28 -12.31 -12.78
N LEU A 8 -6.80 -11.97 -11.59
CA LEU A 8 -6.04 -12.06 -10.35
C LEU A 8 -5.95 -13.49 -9.80
N THR A 9 -6.77 -14.41 -10.31
CA THR A 9 -6.73 -15.82 -9.87
C THR A 9 -5.44 -16.46 -10.36
N SER A 10 -5.14 -16.31 -11.64
CA SER A 10 -3.89 -16.80 -12.23
C SER A 10 -2.66 -16.17 -11.57
N GLN A 11 -2.69 -14.86 -11.30
CA GLN A 11 -1.59 -14.19 -10.58
C GLN A 11 -1.40 -14.77 -9.17
N TYR A 12 -2.47 -14.93 -8.38
CA TYR A 12 -2.37 -15.52 -7.05
C TYR A 12 -1.83 -16.94 -7.10
N ASP A 13 -2.26 -17.76 -8.08
CA ASP A 13 -1.78 -19.14 -8.23
C ASP A 13 -0.26 -19.23 -8.47
N GLU A 14 0.33 -18.26 -9.17
CA GLU A 14 1.77 -18.20 -9.42
C GLU A 14 2.59 -17.93 -8.14
N ILE A 15 2.07 -17.10 -7.23
CA ILE A 15 2.78 -16.68 -6.00
C ILE A 15 2.14 -17.20 -4.71
N ARG A 16 1.23 -18.18 -4.82
CA ARG A 16 0.41 -18.70 -3.72
C ARG A 16 1.24 -19.10 -2.51
N GLY A 17 2.32 -19.84 -2.72
CA GLY A 17 3.16 -20.34 -1.63
C GLY A 17 3.84 -19.23 -0.83
N GLU A 18 4.23 -18.14 -1.49
CA GLU A 18 4.85 -16.98 -0.85
C GLU A 18 3.83 -16.18 -0.04
N ILE A 19 2.62 -15.99 -0.60
CA ILE A 19 1.52 -15.32 0.08
C ILE A 19 1.07 -16.11 1.31
N ASP A 20 0.85 -17.42 1.17
CA ASP A 20 0.39 -18.27 2.27
C ASP A 20 1.39 -18.24 3.43
N ALA A 21 2.70 -18.31 3.13
CA ALA A 21 3.75 -18.19 4.13
C ALA A 21 3.77 -16.80 4.81
N ALA A 22 3.56 -15.72 4.06
CA ALA A 22 3.50 -14.36 4.60
C ALA A 22 2.28 -14.16 5.52
N ILE A 23 1.12 -14.65 5.11
CA ILE A 23 -0.11 -14.62 5.92
C ILE A 23 0.08 -15.41 7.22
N SER A 24 0.64 -16.63 7.14
CA SER A 24 0.92 -17.45 8.33
C SER A 24 1.81 -16.72 9.34
N ARG A 25 2.87 -16.02 8.90
CA ARG A 25 3.74 -15.23 9.80
C ARG A 25 2.98 -14.12 10.54
N VAL A 26 2.04 -13.45 9.87
CA VAL A 26 1.22 -12.41 10.50
C VAL A 26 0.25 -13.03 11.51
N LEU A 27 -0.40 -14.14 11.15
CA LEU A 27 -1.28 -14.88 12.05
C LEU A 27 -0.53 -15.42 13.28
N GLU A 28 0.68 -15.93 13.13
CA GLU A 28 1.47 -16.43 14.25
C GLU A 28 1.95 -15.32 15.19
N SER A 29 2.33 -14.16 14.62
CA SER A 29 2.80 -13.01 15.42
C SER A 29 1.67 -12.20 16.06
N GLN A 30 0.43 -12.32 15.57
CA GLN A 30 -0.75 -11.55 15.99
C GLN A 30 -0.59 -10.01 15.82
N ALA A 31 0.44 -9.57 15.08
CA ALA A 31 0.74 -8.15 14.86
C ALA A 31 -0.04 -7.61 13.65
N PHE A 32 -1.36 -7.47 13.81
CA PHE A 32 -2.27 -7.15 12.70
C PHE A 32 -2.26 -5.68 12.26
N ILE A 33 -1.89 -4.75 13.13
CA ILE A 33 -1.95 -3.31 12.87
C ILE A 33 -0.59 -2.70 13.21
N LEU A 34 -0.02 -1.95 12.27
CA LEU A 34 1.29 -1.30 12.40
C LEU A 34 2.41 -2.27 12.84
N GLY A 35 2.34 -3.51 12.34
CA GLY A 35 3.31 -4.56 12.62
C GLY A 35 4.59 -4.45 11.79
N PRO A 36 5.57 -5.32 12.01
CA PRO A 36 6.89 -5.26 11.36
C PRO A 36 6.82 -5.38 9.83
N GLN A 37 5.81 -6.07 9.29
CA GLN A 37 5.63 -6.20 7.84
C GLN A 37 5.26 -4.86 7.20
N VAL A 38 4.57 -3.95 7.93
CA VAL A 38 4.24 -2.61 7.43
C VAL A 38 5.52 -1.77 7.32
N ALA A 39 6.34 -1.76 8.38
CA ALA A 39 7.60 -1.00 8.39
C ALA A 39 8.59 -1.49 7.32
N ALA A 40 8.69 -2.82 7.12
CA ALA A 40 9.51 -3.39 6.07
C ALA A 40 9.02 -2.98 4.67
N LEU A 41 7.70 -3.03 4.43
CA LEU A 41 7.14 -2.59 3.16
C LEU A 41 7.38 -1.10 2.91
N GLU A 42 7.25 -0.25 3.93
CA GLU A 42 7.55 1.19 3.82
C GLU A 42 9.01 1.44 3.43
N GLU A 43 9.97 0.71 4.02
CA GLU A 43 11.39 0.78 3.65
C GLU A 43 11.61 0.31 2.19
N GLU A 44 11.08 -0.86 1.84
CA GLU A 44 11.20 -1.42 0.49
C GLU A 44 10.60 -0.50 -0.58
N ILE A 45 9.46 0.14 -0.30
CA ILE A 45 8.81 1.08 -1.23
C ILE A 45 9.60 2.39 -1.33
N ALA A 46 10.11 2.91 -0.22
CA ALA A 46 10.96 4.11 -0.24
C ALA A 46 12.20 3.89 -1.12
N ASP A 47 12.85 2.73 -0.98
CA ASP A 47 14.00 2.33 -1.78
C ASP A 47 13.63 2.11 -3.25
N TYR A 48 12.51 1.40 -3.52
CA TYR A 48 12.04 1.12 -4.87
C TYR A 48 11.74 2.39 -5.67
N VAL A 49 11.12 3.38 -5.04
CA VAL A 49 10.76 4.66 -5.69
C VAL A 49 11.93 5.66 -5.67
N GLY A 50 12.92 5.47 -4.79
CA GLY A 50 14.07 6.35 -4.64
C GLY A 50 13.78 7.62 -3.83
N VAL A 51 12.93 7.51 -2.81
CA VAL A 51 12.55 8.60 -1.89
C VAL A 51 13.03 8.30 -0.47
N ARG A 52 13.07 9.32 0.39
CA ARG A 52 13.54 9.14 1.78
C ARG A 52 12.54 8.40 2.67
N HIS A 53 11.25 8.55 2.39
CA HIS A 53 10.17 8.05 3.24
C HIS A 53 9.03 7.52 2.39
N ALA A 54 8.44 6.41 2.81
CA ALA A 54 7.11 5.98 2.40
C ALA A 54 6.28 5.76 3.68
N VAL A 55 4.96 6.00 3.58
CA VAL A 55 4.03 5.82 4.70
C VAL A 55 2.83 5.03 4.19
N GLY A 56 2.58 3.88 4.79
CA GLY A 56 1.43 3.04 4.52
C GLY A 56 0.15 3.68 5.01
N CYS A 57 -0.87 3.71 4.15
CA CYS A 57 -2.21 4.16 4.49
C CYS A 57 -3.27 3.22 3.87
N ALA A 58 -4.54 3.42 4.19
CA ALA A 58 -5.57 2.43 3.84
C ALA A 58 -5.97 2.45 2.36
N SER A 59 -5.77 3.56 1.64
CA SER A 59 -6.13 3.68 0.22
C SER A 59 -5.39 4.82 -0.48
N GLY A 60 -5.44 4.84 -1.82
CA GLY A 60 -4.91 5.96 -2.61
C GLY A 60 -5.63 7.30 -2.36
N THR A 61 -6.92 7.26 -2.04
CA THR A 61 -7.66 8.48 -1.67
C THR A 61 -7.17 9.02 -0.32
N ASP A 62 -6.91 8.14 0.65
CA ASP A 62 -6.34 8.55 1.94
C ASP A 62 -4.92 9.10 1.76
N ALA A 63 -4.11 8.54 0.86
CA ALA A 63 -2.78 9.07 0.57
C ALA A 63 -2.82 10.54 0.12
N LEU A 64 -3.76 10.88 -0.77
CA LEU A 64 -3.98 12.26 -1.22
C LEU A 64 -4.49 13.15 -0.07
N LEU A 65 -5.49 12.67 0.68
CA LEU A 65 -6.08 13.41 1.79
C LEU A 65 -5.05 13.69 2.90
N LEU A 66 -4.28 12.70 3.31
CA LEU A 66 -3.22 12.84 4.33
C LEU A 66 -2.17 13.87 3.91
N THR A 67 -1.83 13.89 2.62
CA THR A 67 -0.89 14.89 2.08
C THR A 67 -1.46 16.30 2.20
N LEU A 68 -2.73 16.50 1.85
CA LEU A 68 -3.38 17.81 1.98
C LEU A 68 -3.55 18.21 3.45
N MET A 69 -3.90 17.28 4.34
CA MET A 69 -3.98 17.52 5.78
C MET A 69 -2.64 17.94 6.37
N ALA A 70 -1.52 17.41 5.87
CA ALA A 70 -0.18 17.79 6.31
C ALA A 70 0.29 19.14 5.74
N LEU A 71 -0.23 19.55 4.59
CA LEU A 71 0.06 20.86 3.97
C LEU A 71 -0.80 21.99 4.52
N GLU A 72 -1.93 21.66 5.16
CA GLU A 72 -2.85 22.60 5.83
C GLU A 72 -3.32 23.77 4.92
N PRO A 73 -3.90 23.50 3.73
CA PRO A 73 -4.43 24.57 2.89
C PRO A 73 -5.58 25.31 3.58
N GLU A 74 -5.66 26.62 3.35
CA GLU A 74 -6.67 27.51 3.91
C GLU A 74 -7.80 27.79 2.91
N GLU A 75 -8.89 28.41 3.40
CA GLU A 75 -9.97 28.87 2.54
C GLU A 75 -9.44 29.90 1.52
N GLY A 76 -9.63 29.60 0.24
CA GLY A 76 -9.11 30.41 -0.87
C GLY A 76 -7.88 29.83 -1.55
N ASP A 77 -7.26 28.78 -0.99
CA ASP A 77 -6.19 28.03 -1.66
C ASP A 77 -6.74 27.15 -2.79
N GLU A 78 -5.92 26.95 -3.82
CA GLU A 78 -6.26 26.15 -5.00
C GLU A 78 -5.32 24.93 -5.15
N VAL A 79 -5.91 23.78 -5.50
CA VAL A 79 -5.17 22.56 -5.85
C VAL A 79 -5.42 22.26 -7.33
N VAL A 80 -4.37 22.37 -8.14
CA VAL A 80 -4.47 22.08 -9.58
C VAL A 80 -4.56 20.57 -9.80
N VAL A 81 -5.55 20.13 -10.58
CA VAL A 81 -5.79 18.73 -10.96
C VAL A 81 -5.91 18.59 -12.49
N PRO A 82 -5.59 17.41 -13.06
CA PRO A 82 -5.80 17.12 -14.49
C PRO A 82 -7.27 17.16 -14.95
#